data_AF-A0A967YTE4-F1
#
_entry.id   AF-A0A967YTE4-F1
#
_cell.length_a   1.000
_cell.length_b   1.000
_cell.length_c   1.000
_cell.angle_alpha   90.00
_cell.angle_beta   90.00
_cell.angle_gamma   90.00
#
_symmetry.space_group_name_H-M   'P 1'
#
loop_
_entity.id
_entity.type
_entity.pdbx_description
1 polymer ?
#
loop_
_entity_poly.entity_id
_entity_poly.type
_entity_poly.pdbx_seq_one_letter_code
_entity_poly.pdbx_strand_id
1 'polypeptide(L)' 'MKTLTPFAVASRFNLRLSVAKDLLEELEHKGVIQFVSRSRNLKIYMPVD' A
#
# COMPACT_ATOMS: atom_id res chain seq x y z
N MET A 1 13.69 5.36 -4.46
CA MET A 1 12.38 5.68 -3.83
C MET A 1 11.36 4.64 -4.25
N LYS A 2 11.07 3.64 -3.40
CA LYS A 2 10.01 2.65 -3.66
C LYS A 2 8.70 3.18 -3.08
N THR A 3 7.76 3.57 -3.93
CA THR A 3 6.39 3.91 -3.49
C THR A 3 5.52 2.66 -3.59
N LEU A 4 4.88 2.24 -2.50
CA LEU A 4 3.87 1.20 -2.51
C LEU A 4 2.50 1.84 -2.76
N THR A 5 1.81 1.39 -3.80
CA THR A 5 0.40 1.71 -4.01
C THR A 5 -0.42 0.42 -3.95
N PRO A 6 -1.70 0.48 -3.54
CA PRO A 6 -2.60 -0.67 -3.60
C PRO A 6 -2.60 -1.33 -4.97
N PHE A 7 -2.51 -0.53 -6.04
CA PHE A 7 -2.40 -1.03 -7.40
C PHE A 7 -1.09 -1.78 -7.67
N ALA A 8 0.06 -1.24 -7.25
CA ALA A 8 1.35 -1.90 -7.42
C ALA A 8 1.43 -3.23 -6.66
N VAL A 9 0.84 -3.30 -5.47
CA VAL A 9 0.77 -4.55 -4.67
C VAL A 9 -0.20 -5.53 -5.32
N ALA A 10 -1.42 -5.08 -5.67
CA ALA A 10 -2.41 -5.93 -6.34
C ALA A 10 -1.85 -6.52 -7.64
N SER A 11 -1.16 -5.71 -8.46
CA SER A 11 -0.59 -6.14 -9.74
C SER A 11 0.61 -7.07 -9.56
N ARG A 12 1.53 -6.79 -8.64
CA ARG A 12 2.70 -7.64 -8.41
C ARG A 12 2.36 -9.01 -7.83
N PHE A 13 1.42 -9.04 -6.90
CA PHE A 13 1.03 -10.26 -6.20
C PHE A 13 -0.20 -10.92 -6.84
N ASN A 14 -0.72 -10.35 -7.94
CA ASN A 14 -1.95 -10.77 -8.61
C ASN A 14 -3.14 -10.94 -7.63
N LEU A 15 -3.22 -10.03 -6.65
CA LEU A 15 -4.21 -10.00 -5.59
C LEU A 15 -5.39 -9.09 -5.97
N ARG A 16 -6.56 -9.36 -5.38
CA ARG A 16 -7.72 -8.47 -5.50
C ARG A 16 -7.43 -7.11 -4.88
N LEU A 17 -8.01 -6.04 -5.43
CA LEU A 17 -7.81 -4.67 -4.92
C LEU A 17 -8.24 -4.52 -3.45
N SER A 18 -9.26 -5.26 -3.01
CA SER A 18 -9.68 -5.33 -1.61
C SER A 18 -8.59 -5.94 -0.74
N VAL A 19 -8.07 -7.13 -1.13
CA VAL A 19 -7.01 -7.81 -0.39
C VAL A 19 -5.76 -6.94 -0.29
N ALA A 20 -5.39 -6.24 -1.37
CA ALA A 20 -4.26 -5.32 -1.36
C ALA A 20 -4.47 -4.14 -0.41
N LYS A 21 -5.71 -3.65 -0.21
CA LYS A 21 -6.00 -2.60 0.77
C LYS A 21 -5.89 -3.12 2.19
N ASP A 22 -6.51 -4.27 2.48
CA ASP A 22 -6.41 -4.93 3.79
C ASP A 22 -4.95 -5.23 4.16
N LEU A 23 -4.15 -5.72 3.21
CA LEU A 23 -2.72 -5.97 3.40
C LEU A 23 -1.94 -4.69 3.73
N LEU A 24 -2.23 -3.59 3.03
CA LEU A 24 -1.58 -2.32 3.30
C LEU A 24 -1.98 -1.74 4.67
N GLU A 25 -3.24 -1.88 5.08
CA GLU A 25 -3.69 -1.48 6.42
C GLU A 25 -3.03 -2.32 7.52
N GLU A 26 -2.92 -3.64 7.34
CA GLU A 26 -2.17 -4.54 8.22
C GLU A 26 -0.68 -4.17 8.32
N LEU A 27 -0.04 -3.87 7.18
CA LEU A 27 1.37 -3.50 7.13
C LEU A 27 1.62 -2.13 7.73
N GLU A 28 0.68 -1.19 7.59
CA GLU A 28 0.72 0.12 8.25
C GLU A 28 0.60 -0.04 9.76
N HIS A 29 -0.35 -0.87 10.21
CA HIS A 29 -0.54 -1.17 11.63
C HIS A 29 0.70 -1.84 12.25
N LYS A 30 1.40 -2.67 11.48
CA LYS A 30 2.68 -3.29 11.89
C LYS A 30 3.88 -2.33 11.81
N GLY A 31 3.69 -1.10 11.30
CA GLY A 31 4.76 -0.11 11.14
C GLY A 31 5.74 -0.41 10.00
N VAL A 32 5.42 -1.34 9.11
CA VAL A 32 6.27 -1.74 7.97
C VAL A 32 6.14 -0.75 6.81
N ILE A 33 4.99 -0.10 6.68
CA ILE A 33 4.75 0.94 5.69
C ILE A 33 4.13 2.16 6.36
N GLN A 34 4.47 3.36 5.90
CA GLN A 34 3.80 4.59 6.29
C GLN A 34 2.89 5.08 5.17
N PHE A 35 1.71 5.55 5.53
CA PHE A 35 0.90 6.33 4.64
C PHE A 35 1.53 7.72 4.45
N VAL A 36 1.88 8.04 3.22
CA VAL A 36 2.54 9.31 2.89
C VAL A 36 1.52 10.32 2.39
N SER A 37 0.65 9.90 1.48
CA SER A 37 -0.30 10.80 0.86
C SER A 37 -1.45 10.08 0.21
N ARG A 38 -2.60 10.73 0.16
CA ARG A 38 -3.74 10.31 -0.66
C ARG A 38 -3.97 11.38 -1.73
N SER A 39 -3.79 11.02 -2.99
CA SER A 39 -4.07 11.90 -4.11
C SER A 39 -5.35 11.46 -4.79
N ARG A 40 -6.43 12.28 -4.71
CA ARG A 40 -7.81 12.14 -5.26
C ARG A 40 -8.53 10.78 -5.08
N ASN A 41 -7.89 9.64 -5.36
CA ASN A 41 -8.37 8.30 -5.04
C ASN A 41 -7.23 7.25 -4.88
N LEU A 42 -5.98 7.68 -4.93
CA LEU A 42 -4.79 6.84 -4.83
C LEU A 42 -4.19 7.02 -3.43
N LYS A 43 -4.27 5.99 -2.59
CA LYS A 43 -3.48 5.95 -1.35
C LYS A 43 -2.05 5.57 -1.72
N ILE A 44 -1.09 6.39 -1.32
CA ILE A 44 0.35 6.21 -1.55
C ILE A 44 0.99 5.88 -0.21
N TYR A 45 1.63 4.74 -0.17
CA TYR A 45 2.38 4.24 0.96
C TYR A 45 3.87 4.25 0.62
N MET A 46 4.71 4.43 1.63
CA MET A 46 6.14 4.18 1.53
C MET A 46 6.51 3.07 2.50
N PRO A 47 7.34 2.10 2.08
CA PRO A 47 7.97 1.21 3.03
C PRO A 47 8.82 2.05 3.99
N VAL A 48 8.67 1.77 5.29
CA VAL A 48 9.55 2.30 6.32
C VAL A 48 10.78 1.39 6.28
N ASP A 49 11.93 1.95 5.89
CA ASP A 49 13.24 1.30 6.00
C ASP A 49 13.84 1.63 7.37
#